data_AF-A0A515KGT9-F1
#
_entry.id   AF-A0A515KGT9-F1
#
_cell.length_a   1.000
_cell.length_b   1.000
_cell.length_c   1.000
_cell.angle_alpha   90.00
_cell.angle_beta   90.00
_cell.angle_gamma   90.00
#
_symmetry.space_group_name_H-M   'P 1'
#
loop_
_entity.id
_entity.type
_entity.pdbx_description
1 polymer ?
#
loop_
_entity_poly.entity_id
_entity_poly.type
_entity_poly.pdbx_seq_one_letter_code
_entity_poly.pdbx_strand_id
1 'polypeptide(L)'
;MNAEVAYLEALRADAQRCTAAEDEFRSSIAARLKELEQARAFSYRRFNLINEVSGAVASAESEEITVAVATAVLRARLGWVSDSDARVAVTSGFAPVAQAMFASLAPVESEDELRPDVIAALARFEAWYLETHPAPFWMLFENVMPETPVVDF
;
A
#
# COMPACT_ATOMS: atom_id res chain seq x y z
N MET A 1 -47.18 -42.44 7.03
CA MET A 1 -46.38 -41.29 6.57
C MET A 1 -46.08 -41.53 5.10
N ASN A 2 -46.69 -40.77 4.19
CA ASN A 2 -46.63 -41.04 2.75
C ASN A 2 -45.23 -40.74 2.21
N ALA A 3 -44.58 -41.74 1.62
CA ALA A 3 -43.25 -41.61 1.02
C ALA A 3 -43.16 -40.49 -0.03
N GLU A 4 -44.29 -40.13 -0.65
CA GLU A 4 -44.40 -39.05 -1.62
C GLU A 4 -44.05 -37.66 -1.07
N VAL A 5 -44.37 -37.42 0.21
CA VAL A 5 -44.02 -36.16 0.90
C VAL A 5 -42.54 -36.14 1.30
N ALA A 6 -41.99 -37.29 1.71
CA ALA A 6 -40.63 -37.40 2.19
C ALA A 6 -39.57 -37.19 1.09
N TYR A 7 -39.78 -37.74 -0.12
CA TYR A 7 -38.79 -37.54 -1.19
C TYR A 7 -38.78 -36.09 -1.71
N LEU A 8 -39.94 -35.41 -1.76
CA LEU A 8 -40.02 -34.01 -2.17
C LEU A 8 -39.34 -33.09 -1.15
N GLU A 9 -39.50 -33.36 0.15
CA GLU A 9 -38.78 -32.63 1.21
C GLU A 9 -37.26 -32.84 1.10
N ALA A 10 -36.81 -34.07 0.84
CA ALA A 10 -35.40 -34.37 0.63
C ALA A 10 -34.82 -33.61 -0.59
N LEU A 11 -35.53 -33.61 -1.72
CA LEU A 11 -35.15 -32.85 -2.92
C LEU A 11 -35.14 -31.33 -2.66
N ARG A 12 -36.10 -30.81 -1.89
CA ARG A 12 -36.12 -29.39 -1.50
C ARG A 12 -34.94 -29.03 -0.61
N ALA A 13 -34.62 -29.87 0.39
CA ALA A 13 -33.46 -29.67 1.24
C ALA A 13 -32.16 -29.74 0.45
N ASP A 14 -32.08 -30.61 -0.56
CA ASP A 14 -30.94 -30.67 -1.47
C ASP A 14 -30.80 -29.41 -2.32
N ALA A 15 -31.88 -28.93 -2.93
CA ALA A 15 -31.89 -27.67 -3.66
C ALA A 15 -31.44 -26.50 -2.79
N GLN A 16 -31.90 -26.43 -1.53
CA GLN A 16 -31.49 -25.40 -0.58
C GLN A 16 -30.00 -25.48 -0.22
N ARG A 17 -29.46 -26.69 -0.02
CA ARG A 17 -28.01 -26.89 0.20
C ARG A 17 -27.19 -26.45 -1.00
N CYS A 18 -27.64 -26.79 -2.21
CA CYS A 18 -26.98 -26.36 -3.45
C CYS A 18 -26.98 -24.84 -3.58
N THR A 19 -28.10 -24.15 -3.30
CA THR A 19 -28.14 -22.68 -3.28
C THR A 19 -27.18 -22.10 -2.25
N ALA A 20 -27.19 -22.62 -1.02
CA ALA A 20 -26.30 -22.13 0.04
C ALA A 20 -24.81 -22.30 -0.34
N ALA A 21 -24.44 -23.45 -0.91
CA ALA A 21 -23.08 -23.71 -1.38
C ALA A 21 -22.66 -22.78 -2.53
N GLU A 22 -23.57 -22.49 -3.46
CA GLU A 22 -23.31 -21.53 -4.54
C GLU A 22 -23.12 -20.10 -4.00
N ASP A 23 -23.96 -19.66 -3.07
CA ASP A 23 -23.88 -18.32 -2.48
C ASP A 23 -22.61 -18.14 -1.62
N GLU A 24 -22.22 -19.17 -0.87
CA GLU A 24 -20.95 -19.21 -0.15
C GLU A 24 -19.76 -19.10 -1.12
N PHE A 25 -19.78 -19.88 -2.21
CA PHE A 25 -18.72 -19.84 -3.20
C PHE A 25 -18.62 -18.48 -3.89
N ARG A 26 -19.74 -17.90 -4.31
CA ARG A 26 -19.79 -16.54 -4.89
C ARG A 26 -19.25 -15.48 -3.93
N SER A 27 -19.60 -15.58 -2.64
CA SER A 27 -19.10 -14.67 -1.61
C SER A 27 -17.58 -14.79 -1.44
N SER A 28 -17.05 -16.03 -1.47
CA SER A 28 -15.60 -16.25 -1.41
C SER A 28 -14.86 -15.68 -2.63
N ILE A 29 -15.43 -15.81 -3.83
CA ILE A 29 -14.88 -15.21 -5.06
C ILE A 29 -14.87 -13.69 -4.94
N ALA A 30 -15.98 -13.09 -4.52
CA ALA A 30 -16.09 -11.64 -4.39
C ALA A 30 -15.07 -11.08 -3.39
N ALA A 31 -14.89 -11.74 -2.24
CA ALA A 31 -13.88 -11.38 -1.25
C ALA A 31 -12.46 -11.48 -1.83
N ARG A 32 -12.14 -12.61 -2.47
CA ARG A 32 -10.81 -12.83 -3.04
C ARG A 32 -10.49 -11.89 -4.20
N LEU A 33 -11.48 -11.57 -5.03
CA LEU A 33 -11.32 -10.62 -6.12
C LEU A 33 -10.97 -9.23 -5.58
N LYS A 34 -11.68 -8.78 -4.53
CA LYS A 34 -11.42 -7.49 -3.88
C LYS A 34 -9.99 -7.41 -3.31
N GLU A 35 -9.51 -8.47 -2.67
CA GLU A 35 -8.13 -8.55 -2.16
C GLU A 35 -7.10 -8.42 -3.30
N LEU A 36 -7.32 -9.14 -4.40
CA LEU A 36 -6.43 -9.10 -5.56
C LEU A 36 -6.44 -7.74 -6.25
N GLU A 37 -7.60 -7.10 -6.36
CA GLU A 37 -7.74 -5.75 -6.89
C GLU A 37 -6.99 -4.72 -6.04
N GLN A 38 -7.12 -4.81 -4.72
CA GLN A 38 -6.40 -3.94 -3.79
C GLN A 38 -4.89 -4.16 -3.87
N ALA A 39 -4.44 -5.41 -3.85
CA ALA A 39 -3.03 -5.75 -3.97
C ALA A 39 -2.44 -5.21 -5.29
N ARG A 40 -3.17 -5.39 -6.40
CA ARG A 40 -2.79 -4.85 -7.72
C ARG A 40 -2.70 -3.32 -7.68
N ALA A 41 -3.71 -2.64 -7.13
CA ALA A 41 -3.72 -1.18 -7.03
C ALA A 41 -2.53 -0.66 -6.22
N PHE A 42 -2.23 -1.26 -5.07
CA PHE A 42 -1.11 -0.87 -4.23
C PHE A 42 0.24 -1.10 -4.93
N SER A 43 0.41 -2.23 -5.64
CA SER A 43 1.63 -2.49 -6.41
C SER A 43 1.88 -1.45 -7.50
N TYR A 44 0.84 -1.04 -8.23
CA TYR A 44 0.98 0.03 -9.22
C TYR A 44 1.27 1.40 -8.58
N ARG A 45 0.70 1.69 -7.41
CA ARG A 45 0.99 2.95 -6.69
C ARG A 45 2.45 3.01 -6.23
N ARG A 46 2.96 1.93 -5.64
CA ARG A 46 4.39 1.77 -5.30
C ARG A 46 5.26 2.06 -6.51
N PHE A 47 5.01 1.32 -7.60
CA PHE A 47 5.77 1.47 -8.83
C PHE A 47 5.72 2.91 -9.36
N ASN A 48 4.54 3.50 -9.47
CA ASN A 48 4.37 4.83 -10.03
C ASN A 48 5.04 5.93 -9.19
N LEU A 49 4.94 5.85 -7.86
CA LEU A 49 5.60 6.80 -6.96
C LEU A 49 7.12 6.68 -7.07
N ILE A 50 7.65 5.45 -6.92
CA ILE A 50 9.10 5.23 -6.95
C ILE A 50 9.68 5.58 -8.32
N ASN A 51 8.99 5.26 -9.41
CA ASN A 51 9.43 5.62 -10.76
C ASN A 51 9.53 7.14 -10.96
N GLU A 52 8.56 7.91 -10.46
CA GLU A 52 8.60 9.37 -10.55
C GLU A 52 9.68 9.98 -9.65
N VAL A 53 9.80 9.49 -8.41
CA VAL A 53 10.87 9.93 -7.51
C VAL A 53 12.22 9.64 -8.14
N SER A 54 12.44 8.44 -8.70
CA SER A 54 13.68 8.08 -9.41
C SER A 54 14.00 9.05 -10.54
N GLY A 55 12.99 9.40 -11.35
CA GLY A 55 13.18 10.38 -12.43
C GLY A 55 13.54 11.78 -11.91
N ALA A 56 12.92 12.21 -10.82
CA ALA A 56 13.15 13.52 -10.23
C ALA A 56 14.51 13.64 -9.53
N VAL A 57 15.00 12.58 -8.90
CA VAL A 57 16.25 12.59 -8.12
C VAL A 57 17.48 12.22 -8.96
N ALA A 58 17.30 11.80 -10.22
CA ALA A 58 18.39 11.37 -11.10
C ALA A 58 19.50 12.43 -11.30
N SER A 59 19.16 13.72 -11.17
CA SER A 59 20.09 14.84 -11.30
C SER A 59 20.37 15.54 -9.96
N ALA A 60 19.99 14.95 -8.83
CA ALA A 60 20.21 15.56 -7.53
C ALA A 60 21.70 15.53 -7.17
N GLU A 61 22.24 16.69 -6.77
CA GLU A 61 23.68 16.87 -6.53
C GLU A 61 24.09 16.43 -5.11
N SER A 62 23.13 16.23 -4.21
CA SER A 62 23.37 15.83 -2.84
C SER A 62 22.21 15.00 -2.28
N GLU A 63 22.48 14.31 -1.18
CA GLU A 63 21.45 13.59 -0.43
C GLU A 63 20.34 14.53 0.07
N GLU A 64 20.71 15.71 0.58
CA GLU A 64 19.76 16.72 1.07
C GLU A 64 18.81 17.18 -0.05
N ILE A 65 19.36 17.47 -1.24
CA ILE A 65 18.55 17.81 -2.42
C ILE A 65 17.66 16.63 -2.82
N THR A 66 18.18 15.40 -2.75
CA THR A 66 17.41 14.19 -3.07
C THR A 66 16.21 14.02 -2.14
N VAL A 67 16.42 14.18 -0.82
CA VAL A 67 15.33 14.10 0.18
C VAL A 67 14.31 15.22 -0.06
N ALA A 68 14.75 16.44 -0.33
CA ALA A 68 13.87 17.57 -0.60
C ALA A 68 13.01 17.35 -1.86
N VAL A 69 13.63 16.90 -2.97
CA VAL A 69 12.95 16.61 -4.23
C VAL A 69 11.96 15.45 -4.07
N ALA A 70 12.38 14.35 -3.44
CA ALA A 70 11.51 13.21 -3.18
C ALA A 70 10.30 13.61 -2.30
N THR A 71 10.53 14.45 -1.29
CA THR A 71 9.47 15.00 -0.45
C THR A 71 8.50 15.88 -1.25
N ALA A 72 9.01 16.73 -2.14
CA ALA A 72 8.17 17.57 -3.00
C ALA A 72 7.28 16.72 -3.94
N VAL A 73 7.84 15.66 -4.56
CA VAL A 73 7.09 14.71 -5.39
C VAL A 73 5.99 14.02 -4.57
N LEU A 74 6.33 13.52 -3.38
CA LEU A 74 5.39 12.87 -2.48
C LEU A 74 4.21 13.78 -2.12
N ARG A 75 4.49 15.02 -1.71
CA ARG A 75 3.47 16.02 -1.36
C ARG A 75 2.58 16.35 -2.55
N ALA A 76 3.17 16.55 -3.73
CA ALA A 76 2.42 16.84 -4.95
C ALA A 76 1.46 15.69 -5.29
N ARG A 77 1.93 14.43 -5.20
CA ARG A 77 1.12 13.25 -5.45
C ARG A 77 -0.02 13.05 -4.46
N LEU A 78 0.17 13.48 -3.21
CA LEU A 78 -0.84 13.42 -2.16
C LEU A 78 -1.73 14.68 -2.09
N GLY A 79 -1.49 15.67 -2.96
CA GLY A 79 -2.24 16.94 -2.96
C GLY A 79 -2.01 17.80 -1.72
N TRP A 80 -0.86 17.66 -1.05
CA TRP A 80 -0.55 18.35 0.21
C TRP A 80 0.04 19.74 -0.05
N VAL A 81 -0.77 20.77 0.16
CA VAL A 81 -0.40 22.17 -0.07
C VAL A 81 0.16 22.84 1.19
N SER A 82 -0.21 22.37 2.38
CA SER A 82 0.26 22.88 3.68
C SER A 82 0.85 21.78 4.55
N ASP A 83 1.71 22.18 5.49
CA ASP A 83 2.21 21.31 6.54
C ASP A 83 1.16 21.07 7.62
N SER A 84 1.18 19.86 8.17
CA SER A 84 0.60 19.49 9.45
C SER A 84 1.56 18.51 10.12
N ASP A 85 1.49 18.34 11.44
CA ASP A 85 2.37 17.43 12.17
C ASP A 85 2.32 16.00 11.60
N ALA A 86 1.12 15.54 11.21
CA ALA A 86 0.92 14.24 10.58
C ALA A 86 1.62 14.15 9.21
N ARG A 87 1.51 15.18 8.37
CA ARG A 87 2.16 15.22 7.05
C ARG A 87 3.69 15.26 7.17
N VAL A 88 4.20 16.04 8.15
CA VAL A 88 5.64 16.12 8.45
C VAL A 88 6.18 14.79 8.93
N ALA A 89 5.43 14.07 9.78
CA ALA A 89 5.80 12.73 10.22
C ALA A 89 5.92 11.76 9.03
N VAL A 90 4.95 11.79 8.09
CA VAL A 90 4.97 10.94 6.90
C VAL A 90 6.12 11.27 5.97
N THR A 91 6.38 12.54 5.67
CA THR A 91 7.50 12.93 4.79
C THR A 91 8.84 12.61 5.45
N SER A 92 8.96 12.77 6.76
CA SER A 92 10.16 12.38 7.52
C SER A 92 10.38 10.87 7.51
N GLY A 93 9.31 10.08 7.69
CA GLY A 93 9.35 8.62 7.58
C GLY A 93 9.73 8.12 6.17
N PHE A 94 9.45 8.91 5.13
CA PHE A 94 9.80 8.60 3.75
C PHE A 94 11.25 8.97 3.39
N ALA A 95 11.89 9.89 4.14
CA ALA A 95 13.26 10.34 3.86
C ALA A 95 14.29 9.18 3.71
N PRO A 96 14.28 8.12 4.54
CA PRO A 96 15.18 6.97 4.37
C PRO A 96 15.05 6.25 3.02
N VAL A 97 13.88 6.30 2.38
CA VAL A 97 13.69 5.76 1.02
C VAL A 97 14.48 6.60 0.02
N ALA A 98 14.37 7.93 0.10
CA ALA A 98 15.10 8.85 -0.75
C ALA A 98 16.63 8.75 -0.53
N GLN A 99 17.07 8.58 0.72
CA GLN A 99 18.48 8.36 1.06
C GLN A 99 19.01 7.06 0.44
N ALA A 100 18.26 5.96 0.55
CA ALA A 100 18.62 4.70 -0.10
C ALA A 100 18.69 4.85 -1.63
N MET A 101 17.78 5.62 -2.23
CA MET A 101 17.81 5.91 -3.67
C MET A 101 19.05 6.71 -4.05
N PHE A 102 19.39 7.78 -3.32
CA PHE A 102 20.61 8.57 -3.56
C PHE A 102 21.87 7.69 -3.49
N ALA A 103 22.01 6.94 -2.40
CA ALA A 103 23.16 6.06 -2.21
C ALA A 103 23.21 4.92 -3.24
N SER A 104 22.06 4.48 -3.78
CA SER A 104 22.05 3.49 -4.88
C SER A 104 22.60 4.01 -6.21
N LEU A 105 22.57 5.34 -6.42
CA LEU A 105 23.11 6.02 -7.60
C LEU A 105 24.62 6.31 -7.47
N ALA A 106 25.17 6.22 -6.27
CA ALA A 106 26.59 6.49 -6.04
C ALA A 106 27.47 5.49 -6.82
N PRO A 107 28.66 5.92 -7.29
CA PRO A 107 29.64 5.00 -7.84
C PRO A 107 29.99 3.93 -6.80
N VAL A 108 30.12 2.69 -7.25
CA VAL A 108 30.59 1.59 -6.39
C VAL A 108 32.10 1.74 -6.26
N GLU A 109 32.59 1.94 -5.04
CA GLU A 109 34.03 2.11 -4.79
C GLU A 109 34.74 0.76 -4.63
N SER A 110 34.01 -0.30 -4.28
CA SER A 110 34.55 -1.67 -4.19
C SER A 110 33.53 -2.75 -4.55
N GLU A 111 33.99 -3.88 -5.10
CA GLU A 111 33.10 -5.00 -5.47
C GLU A 111 32.36 -5.63 -4.27
N ASP A 112 32.88 -5.45 -3.05
CA ASP A 112 32.27 -5.93 -1.81
C ASP A 112 31.25 -4.94 -1.20
N GLU A 113 31.06 -3.77 -1.81
CA GLU A 113 30.15 -2.75 -1.31
C GLU A 113 28.68 -3.14 -1.54
N LEU A 114 27.96 -3.38 -0.44
CA LEU A 114 26.54 -3.67 -0.47
C LEU A 114 25.76 -2.42 -0.91
N ARG A 115 25.13 -2.49 -2.08
CA ARG A 115 24.21 -1.43 -2.51
C ARG A 115 23.02 -1.32 -1.54
N PRO A 116 22.55 -0.10 -1.24
CA PRO A 116 21.33 0.10 -0.47
C PRO A 116 20.13 -0.59 -1.13
N ASP A 117 19.32 -1.27 -0.33
CA ASP A 117 18.07 -1.87 -0.77
C ASP A 117 16.91 -0.86 -0.63
N VAL A 118 16.61 -0.18 -1.74
CA VAL A 118 15.49 0.77 -1.83
C VAL A 118 14.15 0.10 -1.54
N ILE A 119 13.98 -1.17 -1.94
CA ILE A 119 12.73 -1.90 -1.74
C ILE A 119 12.54 -2.23 -0.26
N ALA A 120 13.60 -2.64 0.44
CA ALA A 120 13.57 -2.83 1.88
C ALA A 120 13.32 -1.52 2.64
N ALA A 121 13.91 -0.40 2.20
CA ALA A 121 13.64 0.92 2.79
C ALA A 121 12.16 1.31 2.64
N LEU A 122 11.58 1.11 1.45
CA LEU A 122 10.17 1.36 1.21
C LEU A 122 9.27 0.45 2.07
N ALA A 123 9.59 -0.84 2.16
CA ALA A 123 8.84 -1.78 3.00
C ALA A 123 8.86 -1.38 4.49
N ARG A 124 9.99 -0.89 5.00
CA ARG A 124 10.10 -0.35 6.37
C ARG A 124 9.23 0.88 6.58
N PHE A 125 9.20 1.80 5.61
CA PHE A 125 8.30 2.96 5.66
C PHE A 125 6.83 2.53 5.69
N GLU A 126 6.43 1.57 4.85
CA GLU A 126 5.06 1.08 4.80
C GLU A 126 4.65 0.39 6.11
N ALA A 127 5.55 -0.40 6.71
CA ALA A 127 5.32 -1.04 7.99
C ALA A 127 5.14 -0.01 9.11
N TRP A 128 6.04 0.97 9.21
CA TRP A 128 5.92 2.07 10.15
C TRP A 128 4.60 2.85 9.99
N TYR A 129 4.19 3.13 8.76
CA TYR A 129 2.94 3.84 8.51
C TYR A 129 1.74 3.04 9.02
N LEU A 130 1.69 1.73 8.75
CA LEU A 130 0.60 0.86 9.19
C LEU A 130 0.55 0.66 10.72
N GLU A 131 1.70 0.70 11.39
CA GLU A 131 1.77 0.66 12.86
C GLU A 131 1.19 1.93 13.51
N THR A 132 1.23 3.06 12.80
CA THR A 132 0.86 4.37 13.33
C THR A 132 -0.46 4.91 12.77
N HIS A 133 -1.07 4.24 11.80
CA HIS A 133 -2.29 4.67 11.11
C HIS A 133 -3.27 3.51 10.88
N PRO A 134 -4.58 3.76 10.84
CA PRO A 134 -5.60 2.71 10.74
C PRO A 134 -5.73 2.06 9.35
N ALA A 135 -5.06 2.61 8.34
CA ALA A 135 -5.13 2.13 6.96
C ALA A 135 -3.73 2.14 6.31
N PRO A 136 -3.49 1.31 5.28
CA PRO A 136 -2.22 1.34 4.54
C PRO A 136 -1.97 2.70 3.88
N PHE A 137 -0.70 3.11 3.81
CA PHE A 137 -0.27 4.37 3.16
C PHE A 137 -0.86 4.56 1.76
N TRP A 138 -0.93 3.50 0.97
CA TRP A 138 -1.43 3.50 -0.40
C TRP A 138 -2.91 3.86 -0.55
N MET A 139 -3.68 3.91 0.55
CA MET A 139 -5.04 4.42 0.56
C MET A 139 -5.10 5.96 0.49
N LEU A 140 -4.02 6.67 0.85
CA LEU A 140 -3.95 8.14 0.75
C LEU A 140 -4.00 8.65 -0.71
N PHE A 141 -3.68 7.78 -1.67
CA PHE A 141 -3.78 8.10 -3.11
C PHE A 141 -5.22 8.04 -3.62
N GLU A 142 -6.17 7.56 -2.81
CA GLU A 142 -7.61 7.54 -3.10
C GLU A 142 -8.38 8.50 -2.18
N ASN A 143 -7.96 8.61 -0.92
CA ASN A 143 -8.69 9.31 0.14
C ASN A 143 -7.81 10.37 0.83
N VAL A 144 -8.41 11.48 1.25
CA VAL A 144 -7.71 12.57 1.96
C VAL A 144 -7.27 12.10 3.36
N MET A 145 -6.04 12.45 3.76
CA MET A 145 -5.49 12.14 5.09
C MET A 145 -6.29 12.86 6.20
N PRO A 146 -6.75 12.16 7.25
CA PRO A 146 -7.32 12.81 8.43
C PRO A 146 -6.21 13.58 9.19
N GLU A 147 -6.45 14.85 9.55
CA GLU A 147 -5.42 15.71 10.15
C GLU A 147 -5.15 15.43 11.63
N THR A 148 -6.03 14.73 12.33
CA THR A 148 -5.86 14.38 13.75
C THR A 148 -5.16 13.03 13.93
N PRO A 149 -4.01 12.96 14.62
CA PRO A 149 -3.40 11.70 15.05
C PRO A 149 -4.37 10.92 15.95
N VAL A 150 -4.51 9.62 15.74
CA VAL A 150 -5.29 8.74 16.62
C VAL A 150 -4.36 8.18 17.70
N VAL A 151 -3.86 9.03 18.58
CA VAL A 151 -3.22 8.58 19.82
C VAL A 151 -4.05 9.15 20.96
N ASP A 152 -4.85 8.29 21.57
CA ASP A 152 -5.32 8.56 22.93
C ASP A 152 -4.13 8.33 23.88
N PHE A 153 -3.84 9.33 24.71
CA PHE A 153 -2.82 9.30 25.76
C PHE A 153 -3.17 8.31 26.88
#